data_AF-A0A093X605-F1
#
_entry.id   AF-A0A093X605-F1
#
_cell.length_a   1.000
_cell.length_b   1.000
_cell.length_c   1.000
_cell.angle_alpha   90.00
_cell.angle_beta   90.00
_cell.angle_gamma   90.00
#
_symmetry.space_group_name_H-M   'P 1'
#
loop_
_entity.id
_entity.type
_entity.pdbx_description
1 polymer ?
#
loop_
_entity_poly.entity_id
_entity_poly.type
_entity_poly.pdbx_seq_one_letter_code
_entity_poly.pdbx_strand_id
1 'polypeptide(L)'
;SSPLLLVSFRALRILMAHMPLSSPTPTSSSTSLSKPGGTATNVLALTTPFVQKPDCESVWTLSHVSSYSDDGRLTSVAFLASDVDDERFTSCQPPGWASVVPASRFSFSPAVCPSNWTYYDMASTTNAGTTFTTAYCCASGFYPRSAYSDPTYLATGVPCFREASAGDVSTTGSLLDQVHEAWHISWAASDTSTLSPTLPEITADMLIGAWVPGESIIPGKYDRESNHHDGPKCCVVYHRVKKVERRERWLAEHELTTNVVDSQGK
;
A
#
# COMPACT_ATOMS: atom_id res chain seq x y z
N SER A 1 -51.52 -29.26 -36.60
CA SER A 1 -52.64 -28.30 -36.59
C SER A 1 -52.11 -26.88 -36.42
N SER A 2 -51.94 -26.17 -37.53
CA SER A 2 -51.95 -24.68 -37.60
C SER A 2 -53.44 -24.25 -37.77
N PRO A 3 -53.87 -22.98 -37.56
CA PRO A 3 -53.31 -21.70 -38.08
C PRO A 3 -53.22 -20.57 -37.01
N LEU A 4 -52.49 -19.44 -37.14
CA LEU A 4 -52.39 -18.37 -38.16
C LEU A 4 -53.65 -17.46 -38.24
N LEU A 5 -53.52 -16.20 -37.77
CA LEU A 5 -54.37 -14.99 -37.98
C LEU A 5 -53.59 -13.83 -37.32
N LEU A 6 -52.99 -12.80 -37.94
CA LEU A 6 -53.19 -11.93 -39.12
C LEU A 6 -54.32 -10.88 -39.01
N VAL A 7 -53.92 -9.62 -39.29
CA VAL A 7 -54.72 -8.41 -39.68
C VAL A 7 -55.29 -7.60 -38.47
N SER A 8 -55.22 -6.27 -38.35
CA SER A 8 -55.41 -5.19 -39.34
C SER A 8 -54.86 -3.82 -38.91
N PHE A 9 -54.47 -3.03 -39.91
CA PHE A 9 -54.20 -1.58 -39.88
C PHE A 9 -55.44 -0.74 -39.51
N ARG A 10 -55.21 0.40 -38.83
CA ARG A 10 -55.96 1.65 -39.07
C ARG A 10 -55.03 2.86 -39.05
N ALA A 11 -55.05 3.58 -40.17
CA ALA A 11 -54.50 4.91 -40.35
C ALA A 11 -55.49 5.97 -39.85
N LEU A 12 -55.02 7.10 -39.30
CA LEU A 12 -55.77 8.35 -39.39
C LEU A 12 -54.89 9.63 -39.26
N ARG A 13 -54.82 10.33 -40.40
CA ARG A 13 -54.81 11.78 -40.65
C ARG A 13 -53.85 12.72 -39.91
N ILE A 14 -52.88 13.14 -40.73
CA ILE A 14 -52.25 14.46 -40.88
C ILE A 14 -53.18 15.63 -40.53
N LEU A 15 -52.70 16.52 -39.66
CA LEU A 15 -53.00 17.96 -39.71
C LEU A 15 -51.67 18.70 -39.85
N MET A 16 -51.52 19.45 -40.94
CA MET A 16 -50.39 20.34 -41.21
C MET A 16 -50.57 21.64 -40.41
N ALA A 17 -49.50 22.09 -39.77
CA ALA A 17 -49.32 23.50 -39.39
C ALA A 17 -47.93 23.94 -39.87
N HIS A 18 -47.91 25.09 -40.53
CA HIS A 18 -46.77 25.69 -41.22
C HIS A 18 -45.78 26.41 -40.28
N MET A 19 -44.47 26.18 -40.53
CA MET A 19 -43.31 27.12 -40.56
C MET A 19 -42.97 27.99 -39.32
N PRO A 20 -41.69 28.30 -39.03
CA PRO A 20 -40.66 28.66 -40.01
C PRO A 20 -39.27 28.02 -39.88
N LEU A 21 -38.56 28.21 -41.00
CA LEU A 21 -37.26 27.74 -41.43
C LEU A 21 -36.11 28.36 -40.61
N SER A 22 -35.36 27.53 -39.89
CA SER A 22 -34.05 27.90 -39.32
C SER A 22 -32.96 27.07 -40.00
N SER A 23 -31.96 27.76 -40.52
CA SER A 23 -30.83 27.27 -41.31
C SER A 23 -29.94 26.30 -40.51
N PRO A 24 -29.60 25.09 -41.02
CA PRO A 24 -28.57 24.26 -40.41
C PRO A 24 -27.17 24.57 -40.98
N THR A 25 -26.30 25.00 -40.08
CA THR A 25 -24.84 25.13 -40.21
C THR A 25 -24.20 23.78 -40.60
N PRO A 26 -23.15 23.74 -41.44
CA PRO A 26 -22.47 22.49 -41.80
C PRO A 26 -21.69 21.92 -40.61
N THR A 27 -22.11 20.76 -40.09
CA THR A 27 -21.33 19.98 -39.12
C THR A 27 -20.29 19.14 -39.86
N SER A 28 -19.02 19.54 -39.75
CA SER A 28 -17.87 18.73 -40.15
C SER A 28 -17.87 17.40 -39.37
N SER A 29 -17.98 16.30 -40.10
CA SER A 29 -17.83 14.94 -39.55
C SER A 29 -16.34 14.60 -39.48
N SER A 30 -15.71 14.86 -38.35
CA SER A 30 -14.35 14.37 -38.06
C SER A 30 -14.47 12.94 -37.49
N THR A 31 -14.28 11.95 -38.34
CA THR A 31 -14.07 10.56 -37.92
C THR A 31 -12.70 10.47 -37.25
N SER A 32 -12.64 10.66 -35.93
CA SER A 32 -11.42 10.39 -35.17
C SER A 32 -11.21 8.88 -35.13
N LEU A 33 -10.23 8.41 -35.90
CA LEU A 33 -9.68 7.06 -35.79
C LEU A 33 -9.10 6.92 -34.38
N SER A 34 -9.83 6.26 -33.48
CA SER A 34 -9.32 5.90 -32.16
C SER A 34 -8.21 4.88 -32.34
N LYS A 35 -6.97 5.37 -32.28
CA LYS A 35 -5.76 4.59 -32.01
C LYS A 35 -6.05 3.68 -30.81
N PRO A 36 -5.64 2.39 -30.81
CA PRO A 36 -5.80 1.57 -29.63
C PRO A 36 -4.97 2.21 -28.52
N GLY A 37 -5.67 2.85 -27.57
CA GLY A 37 -5.07 3.39 -26.37
C GLY A 37 -4.51 2.22 -25.59
N GLY A 38 -3.22 2.26 -25.29
CA GLY A 38 -2.68 1.41 -24.24
C GLY A 38 -3.57 1.59 -23.01
N THR A 39 -3.97 0.49 -22.39
CA THR A 39 -4.80 0.47 -21.19
C THR A 39 -4.21 1.48 -20.20
N ALA A 40 -4.85 2.64 -20.06
CA ALA A 40 -4.45 3.62 -19.07
C ALA A 40 -4.73 2.96 -17.74
N THR A 41 -3.67 2.52 -17.07
CA THR A 41 -3.72 2.04 -15.70
C THR A 41 -4.15 3.22 -14.84
N ASN A 42 -5.46 3.35 -14.61
CA ASN A 42 -6.01 4.44 -13.83
C ASN A 42 -5.57 4.23 -12.37
N VAL A 43 -4.59 5.01 -11.93
CA VAL A 43 -4.10 5.02 -10.55
C VAL A 43 -4.99 5.98 -9.76
N LEU A 44 -5.39 5.60 -8.54
CA LEU A 44 -6.28 6.42 -7.73
C LEU A 44 -5.51 7.58 -7.08
N ALA A 45 -6.08 8.78 -7.07
CA ALA A 45 -5.53 9.92 -6.33
C ALA A 45 -6.10 9.99 -4.90
N LEU A 46 -5.25 10.26 -3.92
CA LEU A 46 -5.62 10.38 -2.50
C LEU A 46 -4.91 11.58 -1.87
N THR A 47 -5.38 12.79 -2.17
CA THR A 47 -4.72 14.03 -1.76
C THR A 47 -4.94 14.40 -0.28
N THR A 48 -5.78 13.66 0.43
CA THR A 48 -5.99 13.79 1.87
C THR A 48 -5.85 12.42 2.53
N PRO A 49 -5.48 12.33 3.82
CA PRO A 49 -5.18 11.05 4.44
C PRO A 49 -6.48 10.25 4.53
N PHE A 50 -6.44 9.04 3.98
CA PHE A 50 -7.54 8.12 4.16
C PHE A 50 -7.59 7.66 5.62
N VAL A 51 -8.77 7.75 6.24
CA VAL A 51 -8.99 7.28 7.61
C VAL A 51 -9.59 5.89 7.54
N GLN A 52 -8.80 4.87 7.88
CA GLN A 52 -9.33 3.53 8.05
C GLN A 52 -10.32 3.51 9.22
N LYS A 53 -11.41 2.77 9.05
CA LYS A 53 -12.35 2.54 10.15
C LYS A 53 -11.70 1.61 11.18
N PRO A 54 -12.00 1.74 12.49
CA PRO A 54 -11.35 0.94 13.53
C PRO A 54 -11.52 -0.59 13.36
N ASP A 55 -12.62 -1.04 12.77
CA ASP A 55 -12.88 -2.46 12.46
C ASP A 55 -11.94 -3.02 11.38
N CYS A 56 -11.32 -2.16 10.58
CA CYS A 56 -10.40 -2.52 9.50
C CYS A 56 -9.00 -2.94 9.98
N GLU A 57 -8.60 -2.56 11.19
CA GLU A 57 -7.27 -2.87 11.75
C GLU A 57 -7.11 -4.36 12.10
N SER A 58 -8.20 -5.14 12.05
CA SER A 58 -8.26 -6.53 12.53
C SER A 58 -8.67 -7.57 11.47
N VAL A 59 -8.76 -7.16 10.19
CA VAL A 59 -9.09 -8.10 9.10
C VAL A 59 -7.84 -8.83 8.64
N TRP A 60 -7.50 -9.87 9.39
CA TRP A 60 -6.37 -10.75 9.14
C TRP A 60 -6.85 -12.18 8.99
N THR A 61 -6.42 -12.85 7.93
CA THR A 61 -6.69 -14.27 7.74
C THR A 61 -5.37 -15.03 7.71
N LEU A 62 -5.35 -16.24 8.26
CA LEU A 62 -4.24 -17.16 8.08
C LEU A 62 -4.21 -17.59 6.63
N SER A 63 -3.39 -16.94 5.81
CA SER A 63 -3.47 -17.10 4.36
C SER A 63 -2.13 -17.36 3.70
N HIS A 64 -0.99 -17.09 4.33
CA HIS A 64 0.29 -17.15 3.62
C HIS A 64 1.39 -17.92 4.36
N VAL A 65 2.02 -18.85 3.66
CA VAL A 65 3.26 -19.52 4.07
C VAL A 65 4.33 -19.10 3.07
N SER A 66 5.26 -18.24 3.49
CA SER A 66 6.43 -17.91 2.65
C SER A 66 7.58 -18.81 3.04
N SER A 67 8.36 -19.27 2.05
CA SER A 67 9.60 -19.98 2.29
C SER A 67 10.80 -19.10 1.96
N TYR A 68 11.76 -19.00 2.87
CA TYR A 68 13.07 -18.40 2.58
C TYR A 68 14.17 -19.44 2.79
N SER A 69 15.25 -19.32 2.01
CA SER A 69 16.44 -20.15 2.17
C SER A 69 17.41 -19.44 3.12
N ASP A 70 17.73 -20.08 4.23
CA ASP A 70 18.81 -19.65 5.12
C ASP A 70 19.87 -20.76 5.13
N ASP A 71 21.09 -20.42 4.73
CA ASP A 71 22.22 -21.37 4.65
C ASP A 71 21.91 -22.66 3.84
N GLY A 72 21.11 -22.52 2.77
CA GLY A 72 20.69 -23.65 1.92
C GLY A 72 19.53 -24.49 2.48
N ARG A 73 19.01 -24.16 3.66
CA ARG A 73 17.82 -24.77 4.25
C ARG A 73 16.58 -23.93 3.97
N LEU A 74 15.61 -24.53 3.29
CA LEU A 74 14.28 -23.93 3.11
C LEU A 74 13.55 -23.90 4.45
N THR A 75 13.27 -22.70 4.95
CA THR A 75 12.45 -22.46 6.13
C THR A 75 11.13 -21.87 5.69
N SER A 76 10.02 -22.54 6.03
CA SER A 76 8.68 -22.03 5.79
C SER A 76 8.20 -21.27 7.03
N VAL A 77 7.74 -20.04 6.84
CA VAL A 77 7.14 -19.21 7.88
C VAL A 77 5.72 -18.88 7.47
N ALA A 78 4.78 -19.13 8.37
CA ALA A 78 3.39 -18.74 8.21
C ALA A 78 3.17 -17.32 8.73
N PHE A 79 2.33 -16.57 8.03
CA PHE A 79 1.97 -15.21 8.35
C PHE A 79 0.45 -15.04 8.29
N LEU A 80 -0.06 -14.10 9.08
CA LEU A 80 -1.41 -13.59 8.93
C LEU A 80 -1.36 -12.45 7.91
N ALA A 81 -2.09 -12.56 6.81
CA ALA A 81 -2.09 -11.53 5.79
C ALA A 81 -3.49 -10.98 5.51
N SER A 82 -3.54 -9.72 5.09
CA SER A 82 -4.80 -9.07 4.71
C SER A 82 -5.30 -9.60 3.38
N ASP A 83 -6.40 -10.35 3.38
CA ASP A 83 -6.97 -10.96 2.18
C ASP A 83 -7.63 -9.90 1.28
N VAL A 84 -7.04 -9.63 0.11
CA VAL A 84 -7.50 -8.60 -0.83
C VAL A 84 -8.82 -8.93 -1.52
N ASP A 85 -9.23 -10.20 -1.49
CA ASP A 85 -10.49 -10.69 -2.06
C ASP A 85 -11.60 -10.81 -1.00
N ASP A 86 -11.27 -10.62 0.30
CA ASP A 86 -12.27 -10.56 1.37
C ASP A 86 -13.08 -9.24 1.30
N GLU A 87 -14.41 -9.35 1.28
CA GLU A 87 -15.30 -8.19 1.23
C GLU A 87 -15.11 -7.26 2.44
N ARG A 88 -14.76 -7.80 3.61
CA ARG A 88 -14.46 -7.02 4.81
C ARG A 88 -13.23 -6.16 4.60
N PHE A 89 -12.18 -6.72 3.98
CA PHE A 89 -10.98 -5.96 3.63
C PHE A 89 -11.27 -4.92 2.55
N THR A 90 -12.01 -5.29 1.50
CA THR A 90 -12.37 -4.36 0.42
C THR A 90 -13.19 -3.18 0.94
N SER A 91 -14.08 -3.40 1.91
CA SER A 91 -14.87 -2.35 2.56
C SER A 91 -14.05 -1.32 3.36
N CYS A 92 -12.79 -1.67 3.65
CA CYS A 92 -11.81 -0.86 4.36
C CYS A 92 -10.90 -0.05 3.45
N GLN A 93 -11.07 -0.16 2.13
CA GLN A 93 -10.26 0.54 1.16
C GLN A 93 -10.90 1.87 0.73
N PRO A 94 -10.11 2.80 0.17
CA PRO A 94 -10.64 4.04 -0.38
C PRO A 94 -11.71 3.82 -1.46
N PRO A 95 -12.64 4.78 -1.64
CA PRO A 95 -13.58 4.73 -2.75
C PRO A 95 -12.88 4.57 -4.11
N GLY A 96 -13.37 3.65 -4.93
CA GLY A 96 -12.79 3.36 -6.25
C GLY A 96 -11.66 2.33 -6.24
N TRP A 97 -11.14 1.91 -5.08
CA TRP A 97 -10.07 0.93 -4.97
C TRP A 97 -10.39 -0.40 -5.69
N ALA A 98 -11.60 -0.94 -5.52
CA ALA A 98 -11.98 -2.19 -6.18
C ALA A 98 -12.11 -2.07 -7.71
N SER A 99 -12.26 -0.84 -8.23
CA SER A 99 -12.46 -0.57 -9.66
C SER A 99 -11.18 -0.43 -10.45
N VAL A 100 -10.02 -0.30 -9.80
CA VAL A 100 -8.72 -0.30 -10.47
C VAL A 100 -8.22 -1.74 -10.64
N VAL A 101 -7.36 -1.93 -11.64
CA VAL A 101 -6.76 -3.25 -11.91
C VAL A 101 -5.98 -3.73 -10.68
N PRO A 102 -5.99 -5.04 -10.36
CA PRO A 102 -5.36 -5.57 -9.15
C PRO A 102 -3.92 -5.10 -8.93
N ALA A 103 -3.11 -5.05 -10.01
CA ALA A 103 -1.72 -4.61 -9.97
C ALA A 103 -1.51 -3.13 -9.56
N SER A 104 -2.57 -2.32 -9.46
CA SER A 104 -2.49 -0.90 -9.14
C SER A 104 -3.36 -0.49 -7.96
N ARG A 105 -4.00 -1.46 -7.28
CA ARG A 105 -4.83 -1.23 -6.11
C ARG A 105 -4.09 -0.59 -4.94
N PHE A 106 -2.79 -0.85 -4.83
CA PHE A 106 -1.94 -0.26 -3.80
C PHE A 106 -0.97 0.79 -4.35
N SER A 107 -1.26 1.31 -5.54
CA SER A 107 -0.54 2.45 -6.10
C SER A 107 -1.45 3.66 -6.14
N PHE A 108 -0.97 4.81 -5.67
CA PHE A 108 -1.75 6.04 -5.61
C PHE A 108 -0.95 7.26 -6.07
N SER A 109 -1.56 8.13 -6.88
CA SER A 109 -0.89 9.32 -7.42
C SER A 109 -1.90 10.36 -7.94
N PRO A 110 -1.77 11.66 -7.56
CA PRO A 110 -1.00 12.14 -6.42
C PRO A 110 -1.60 11.63 -5.10
N ALA A 111 -0.77 11.33 -4.11
CA ALA A 111 -1.27 10.77 -2.86
C ALA A 111 -0.44 11.07 -1.60
N VAL A 112 -1.11 10.99 -0.46
CA VAL A 112 -0.54 10.92 0.89
C VAL A 112 -0.85 9.56 1.52
N CYS A 113 -0.08 9.14 2.52
CA CYS A 113 -0.37 7.93 3.29
C CYS A 113 -1.68 8.08 4.10
N PRO A 114 -2.34 6.97 4.45
CA PRO A 114 -3.44 6.97 5.39
C PRO A 114 -3.11 7.65 6.72
N SER A 115 -4.15 8.07 7.45
CA SER A 115 -3.98 8.65 8.78
C SER A 115 -3.24 7.70 9.72
N ASN A 116 -2.27 8.24 10.48
CA ASN A 116 -1.43 7.52 11.44
C ASN A 116 -0.49 6.46 10.84
N TRP A 117 -0.32 6.45 9.51
CA TRP A 117 0.66 5.59 8.85
C TRP A 117 2.00 6.28 8.72
N THR A 118 3.06 5.47 8.70
CA THR A 118 4.45 5.94 8.56
C THR A 118 4.86 5.86 7.09
N TYR A 119 5.52 6.91 6.62
CA TYR A 119 6.15 6.98 5.31
C TYR A 119 7.53 6.33 5.41
N TYR A 120 7.86 5.45 4.47
CA TYR A 120 9.14 4.78 4.38
C TYR A 120 9.77 5.01 3.01
N ASP A 121 11.10 5.03 3.00
CA ASP A 121 11.94 5.17 1.80
C ASP A 121 11.49 6.33 0.91
N MET A 122 11.22 7.51 1.51
CA MET A 122 10.85 8.68 0.73
C MET A 122 12.05 9.16 -0.07
N ALA A 123 11.89 9.22 -1.39
CA ALA A 123 12.96 9.61 -2.30
C ALA A 123 12.41 10.26 -3.56
N SER A 124 13.22 11.12 -4.18
CA SER A 124 12.97 11.63 -5.52
C SER A 124 13.33 10.57 -6.57
N THR A 125 12.40 10.33 -7.49
CA THR A 125 12.57 9.42 -8.63
C THR A 125 12.32 10.19 -9.92
N THR A 126 13.13 9.92 -10.96
CA THR A 126 12.92 10.49 -12.30
C THR A 126 12.53 9.39 -13.27
N ASN A 127 11.38 9.52 -13.92
CA ASN A 127 10.96 8.64 -15.00
C ASN A 127 10.59 9.47 -16.24
N ALA A 128 11.12 9.09 -17.40
CA ALA A 128 10.87 9.76 -18.69
C ALA A 128 11.04 11.30 -18.64
N GLY A 129 12.03 11.79 -17.88
CA GLY A 129 12.31 13.22 -17.73
C GLY A 129 11.39 13.97 -16.75
N THR A 130 10.45 13.27 -16.10
CA THR A 130 9.61 13.84 -15.04
C THR A 130 10.12 13.39 -13.68
N THR A 131 10.36 14.35 -12.79
CA THR A 131 10.75 14.10 -11.40
C THR A 131 9.51 14.11 -10.51
N PHE A 132 9.39 13.09 -9.67
CA PHE A 132 8.34 12.95 -8.66
C PHE A 132 8.95 12.32 -7.41
N THR A 133 8.31 12.51 -6.27
CA THR A 133 8.67 11.84 -5.04
C THR A 133 7.83 10.59 -4.87
N THR A 134 8.42 9.53 -4.32
CA THR A 134 7.73 8.28 -3.97
C THR A 134 7.90 7.98 -2.50
N ALA A 135 6.97 7.22 -1.92
CA ALA A 135 7.12 6.63 -0.59
C ALA A 135 6.30 5.33 -0.48
N TYR A 136 6.68 4.48 0.48
CA TYR A 136 5.86 3.36 0.92
C TYR A 136 5.15 3.71 2.23
N CYS A 137 3.87 3.42 2.32
CA CYS A 137 3.09 3.63 3.54
C CYS A 137 2.86 2.29 4.24
N CYS A 138 3.21 2.21 5.52
CA CYS A 138 2.85 1.10 6.38
C CYS A 138 1.97 1.55 7.54
N ALA A 139 1.06 0.68 7.97
CA ALA A 139 0.24 0.90 9.15
C ALA A 139 1.13 1.10 10.39
N SER A 140 0.60 1.81 11.39
CA SER A 140 1.34 2.05 12.63
C SER A 140 1.79 0.74 13.28
N GLY A 141 3.07 0.65 13.66
CA GLY A 141 3.66 -0.57 14.21
C GLY A 141 4.12 -1.60 13.18
N PHE A 142 3.91 -1.36 11.88
CA PHE A 142 4.46 -2.15 10.79
C PHE A 142 5.66 -1.44 10.16
N TYR A 143 6.58 -2.22 9.57
CA TYR A 143 7.75 -1.71 8.85
C TYR A 143 7.96 -2.48 7.55
N PRO A 144 8.48 -1.84 6.48
CA PRO A 144 8.71 -2.52 5.23
C PRO A 144 9.86 -3.53 5.35
N ARG A 145 9.75 -4.68 4.66
CA ARG A 145 10.82 -5.68 4.63
C ARG A 145 10.89 -6.40 3.29
N SER A 146 12.05 -6.34 2.64
CA SER A 146 12.30 -6.93 1.31
C SER A 146 12.75 -8.41 1.34
N ALA A 147 12.78 -9.05 2.52
CA ALA A 147 13.48 -10.32 2.73
C ALA A 147 12.71 -11.58 2.29
N TYR A 148 11.45 -11.45 1.84
CA TYR A 148 10.62 -12.60 1.48
C TYR A 148 10.46 -12.68 -0.02
N SER A 149 10.88 -13.80 -0.58
CA SER A 149 10.94 -14.04 -2.02
C SER A 149 9.61 -14.47 -2.63
N ASP A 150 8.48 -14.12 -2.01
CA ASP A 150 7.16 -14.44 -2.55
C ASP A 150 6.44 -13.19 -3.08
N PRO A 151 6.70 -12.82 -4.35
CA PRO A 151 6.08 -11.67 -4.98
C PRO A 151 4.63 -11.92 -5.41
N THR A 152 4.11 -13.16 -5.32
CA THR A 152 2.80 -13.47 -5.92
C THR A 152 1.62 -12.87 -5.16
N TYR A 153 1.80 -12.55 -3.89
CA TYR A 153 0.75 -11.98 -3.03
C TYR A 153 0.66 -10.45 -3.09
N LEU A 154 1.70 -9.76 -3.55
CA LEU A 154 1.84 -8.31 -3.36
C LEU A 154 1.93 -7.61 -4.72
N ALA A 155 0.99 -6.70 -5.00
CA ALA A 155 0.99 -5.93 -6.25
C ALA A 155 2.19 -4.96 -6.34
N THR A 156 2.60 -4.34 -5.24
CA THR A 156 3.78 -3.45 -5.14
C THR A 156 5.08 -4.21 -4.91
N GLY A 157 5.00 -5.48 -4.49
CA GLY A 157 6.15 -6.28 -4.09
C GLY A 157 6.80 -5.85 -2.77
N VAL A 158 6.25 -4.86 -2.06
CA VAL A 158 6.77 -4.38 -0.77
C VAL A 158 5.77 -4.68 0.34
N PRO A 159 6.03 -5.69 1.19
CA PRO A 159 5.21 -5.97 2.37
C PRO A 159 5.61 -5.10 3.57
N CYS A 160 4.61 -4.73 4.35
CA CYS A 160 4.74 -4.17 5.69
C CYS A 160 4.54 -5.29 6.72
N PHE A 161 5.50 -5.45 7.63
CA PHE A 161 5.53 -6.51 8.63
C PHE A 161 5.37 -5.97 10.05
N ARG A 162 4.69 -6.75 10.89
CA ARG A 162 4.69 -6.60 12.34
C ARG A 162 5.00 -7.95 12.98
N GLU A 163 6.03 -7.98 13.82
CA GLU A 163 6.37 -9.17 14.60
C GLU A 163 5.25 -9.48 15.60
N ALA A 164 4.87 -10.75 15.70
CA ALA A 164 3.87 -11.19 16.67
C ALA A 164 4.36 -10.97 18.11
N SER A 165 3.48 -10.47 18.96
CA SER A 165 3.72 -10.25 20.38
C SER A 165 2.94 -11.25 21.24
N ALA A 166 3.36 -11.45 22.50
CA ALA A 166 2.63 -12.30 23.44
C ALA A 166 1.18 -11.79 23.59
N GLY A 167 0.21 -12.60 23.16
CA GLY A 167 -1.21 -12.22 23.07
C GLY A 167 -1.79 -12.33 21.65
N ASP A 168 -0.94 -12.34 20.62
CA ASP A 168 -1.36 -12.56 19.23
C ASP A 168 -1.56 -14.07 18.99
N VAL A 169 -2.75 -14.58 19.31
CA VAL A 169 -3.07 -16.03 19.21
C VAL A 169 -3.55 -16.37 17.80
N SER A 170 -2.81 -17.23 17.09
CA SER A 170 -3.36 -17.97 15.95
C SER A 170 -4.22 -19.14 16.46
N THR A 171 -5.19 -19.58 15.66
CA THR A 171 -6.07 -20.73 15.92
C THR A 171 -5.32 -22.04 16.22
N THR A 172 -4.02 -22.10 15.96
CA THR A 172 -3.13 -23.25 16.22
C THR A 172 -2.14 -23.05 17.37
N GLY A 173 -2.23 -21.96 18.15
CA GLY A 173 -1.36 -21.72 19.30
C GLY A 173 0.08 -21.29 18.97
N SER A 174 0.35 -20.94 17.70
CA SER A 174 1.62 -20.35 17.26
C SER A 174 1.47 -18.84 17.08
N LEU A 175 2.45 -18.07 17.55
CA LEU A 175 2.56 -16.62 17.27
C LEU A 175 2.92 -16.45 15.79
N LEU A 176 2.08 -15.76 15.01
CA LEU A 176 2.32 -15.54 13.58
C LEU A 176 2.45 -14.06 13.29
N ASP A 177 3.52 -13.66 12.61
CA ASP A 177 3.71 -12.27 12.22
C ASP A 177 2.58 -11.82 11.28
N GLN A 178 2.24 -10.54 11.34
CA GLN A 178 1.20 -9.93 10.51
C GLN A 178 1.84 -9.22 9.33
N VAL A 179 1.21 -9.33 8.16
CA VAL A 179 1.73 -8.77 6.91
C VAL A 179 0.61 -8.13 6.10
N HIS A 180 0.79 -6.87 5.71
CA HIS A 180 -0.05 -6.25 4.69
C HIS A 180 0.79 -5.69 3.57
N GLU A 181 0.16 -5.42 2.43
CA GLU A 181 0.81 -4.76 1.32
C GLU A 181 1.04 -3.28 1.62
N ALA A 182 2.26 -2.78 1.35
CA ALA A 182 2.54 -1.36 1.46
C ALA A 182 1.78 -0.58 0.39
N TRP A 183 1.28 0.60 0.74
CA TRP A 183 0.79 1.52 -0.29
C TRP A 183 1.99 2.23 -0.90
N HIS A 184 2.12 2.16 -2.22
CA HIS A 184 3.10 2.92 -2.96
C HIS A 184 2.45 4.22 -3.44
N ILE A 185 2.89 5.34 -2.87
CA ILE A 185 2.37 6.66 -3.21
C ILE A 185 3.41 7.45 -4.01
N SER A 186 2.93 8.34 -4.87
CA SER A 186 3.79 9.32 -5.52
C SER A 186 3.12 10.69 -5.64
N TRP A 187 3.95 11.73 -5.76
CA TRP A 187 3.49 13.09 -6.02
C TRP A 187 4.58 13.89 -6.75
N ALA A 188 4.16 14.76 -7.65
CA ALA A 188 5.03 15.77 -8.24
C ALA A 188 5.15 16.99 -7.32
N ALA A 189 6.17 17.81 -7.54
CA ALA A 189 6.34 19.07 -6.81
C ALA A 189 5.10 19.99 -6.93
N SER A 190 4.44 19.99 -8.10
CA SER A 190 3.20 20.75 -8.34
C SER A 190 2.02 20.31 -7.48
N ASP A 191 2.00 19.04 -7.06
CA ASP A 191 0.86 18.46 -6.34
C ASP A 191 0.84 18.87 -4.87
N THR A 192 2.01 19.21 -4.31
CA THR A 192 2.22 19.51 -2.87
C THR A 192 1.24 20.54 -2.30
N SER A 193 0.86 21.53 -3.10
CA SER A 193 -0.13 22.57 -2.71
C SER A 193 -1.55 22.04 -2.49
N THR A 194 -1.87 20.88 -3.06
CA THR A 194 -3.18 20.22 -2.95
C THR A 194 -3.18 19.04 -1.97
N LEU A 195 -1.99 18.64 -1.49
CA LEU A 195 -1.84 17.54 -0.53
C LEU A 195 -2.05 18.03 0.89
N SER A 196 -2.78 17.24 1.67
CA SER A 196 -2.95 17.42 3.10
C SER A 196 -2.59 16.12 3.82
N PRO A 197 -1.72 16.13 4.85
CA PRO A 197 -0.89 17.24 5.27
C PRO A 197 0.11 17.64 4.18
N THR A 198 0.68 18.84 4.30
CA THR A 198 1.79 19.25 3.43
C THR A 198 2.96 18.30 3.64
N LEU A 199 3.39 17.67 2.55
CA LEU A 199 4.54 16.78 2.56
C LEU A 199 5.84 17.59 2.51
N PRO A 200 6.92 17.08 3.10
CA PRO A 200 8.22 17.72 3.01
C PRO A 200 8.71 17.80 1.56
N GLU A 201 9.49 18.83 1.28
CA GLU A 201 10.24 18.91 0.02
C GLU A 201 11.39 17.90 0.04
N ILE A 202 11.44 17.03 -0.97
CA ILE A 202 12.47 16.01 -1.15
C ILE A 202 13.29 16.37 -2.38
N THR A 203 14.59 16.62 -2.19
CA THR A 203 15.53 16.88 -3.29
C THR A 203 16.05 15.58 -3.90
N ALA A 204 16.75 15.68 -5.04
CA ALA A 204 17.24 14.52 -5.80
C ALA A 204 18.25 13.64 -5.05
N ASP A 205 18.92 14.19 -4.05
CA ASP A 205 19.98 13.57 -3.26
C ASP A 205 19.51 13.08 -1.88
N MET A 206 18.25 13.34 -1.50
CA MET A 206 17.69 12.94 -0.21
C MET A 206 17.07 11.54 -0.25
N LEU A 207 17.33 10.75 0.80
CA LEU A 207 16.62 9.51 1.11
C LEU A 207 16.19 9.50 2.57
N ILE A 208 14.89 9.55 2.82
CA ILE A 208 14.34 9.51 4.18
C ILE A 208 13.83 8.11 4.46
N GLY A 209 14.52 7.40 5.35
CA GLY A 209 14.17 6.01 5.68
C GLY A 209 12.80 5.87 6.34
N ALA A 210 12.43 6.80 7.23
CA ALA A 210 11.12 6.84 7.86
C ALA A 210 10.73 8.28 8.22
N TRP A 211 9.43 8.61 8.09
CA TRP A 211 8.87 9.92 8.45
C TRP A 211 7.39 9.80 8.82
N VAL A 212 6.94 10.63 9.75
CA VAL A 212 5.52 10.76 10.12
C VAL A 212 5.03 12.19 9.92
N PRO A 213 3.74 12.39 9.58
CA PRO A 213 3.14 13.71 9.48
C PRO A 213 3.45 14.63 10.66
N GLY A 214 4.00 15.81 10.36
CA GLY A 214 4.35 16.84 11.34
C GLY A 214 5.78 16.78 11.86
N GLU A 215 6.56 15.76 11.50
CA GLU A 215 7.99 15.70 11.82
C GLU A 215 8.79 16.67 10.91
N SER A 216 9.70 17.44 11.51
CA SER A 216 10.61 18.33 10.76
C SER A 216 11.83 17.56 10.25
N ILE A 217 12.18 17.80 8.99
CA ILE A 217 13.43 17.29 8.42
C ILE A 217 14.55 18.29 8.70
N ILE A 218 15.62 17.80 9.32
CA ILE A 218 16.84 18.59 9.53
C ILE A 218 17.59 18.67 8.19
N PRO A 219 17.93 19.87 7.68
CA PRO A 219 18.72 20.01 6.46
C PRO A 219 20.04 19.22 6.52
N GLY A 220 20.42 18.55 5.44
CA GLY A 220 21.67 17.79 5.36
C GLY A 220 21.66 16.38 5.98
N LYS A 221 20.67 16.06 6.83
CA LYS A 221 20.62 14.78 7.57
C LYS A 221 20.44 13.56 6.66
N TYR A 222 19.72 13.72 5.56
CA TYR A 222 19.31 12.63 4.67
C TYR A 222 19.95 12.69 3.29
N ASP A 223 20.85 13.64 3.07
CA ASP A 223 21.56 13.83 1.81
C ASP A 223 22.53 12.65 1.62
N ARG A 224 22.54 12.06 0.43
CA ARG A 224 23.41 10.90 0.15
C ARG A 224 24.90 11.27 0.20
N GLU A 225 25.25 12.53 -0.10
CA GLU A 225 26.63 13.01 -0.13
C GLU A 225 27.22 13.27 1.27
N SER A 226 26.40 13.50 2.31
CA SER A 226 26.89 13.64 3.69
C SER A 226 27.45 12.33 4.28
N ASN A 227 27.18 11.19 3.62
CA ASN A 227 27.79 9.90 3.92
C ASN A 227 29.15 9.67 3.20
N HIS A 228 29.64 10.65 2.43
CA HIS A 228 31.00 10.70 1.87
C HIS A 228 31.89 11.64 2.69
N HIS A 229 32.00 11.39 3.99
CA HIS A 229 33.15 11.90 4.73
C HIS A 229 34.39 11.10 4.32
N ASP A 230 35.39 11.80 3.78
CA ASP A 230 36.79 11.36 3.60
C ASP A 230 37.48 11.09 4.96
N GLY A 231 36.88 10.20 5.75
CA GLY A 231 37.38 9.65 7.01
C GLY A 231 37.23 8.14 7.00
N PRO A 232 38.01 7.38 7.80
CA PRO A 232 38.03 5.93 7.74
C PRO A 232 36.60 5.39 7.90
N LYS A 233 36.19 4.53 6.97
CA LYS A 233 34.88 3.88 6.87
C LYS A 233 34.40 3.37 8.24
N CYS A 234 33.73 4.21 9.00
CA CYS A 234 33.05 3.82 10.21
C CYS A 234 31.61 3.51 9.83
N CYS A 235 31.37 2.22 9.64
CA CYS A 235 30.14 1.49 9.89
C CYS A 235 28.85 2.28 9.68
N VAL A 236 28.16 2.00 8.56
CA VAL A 236 26.69 1.97 8.59
C VAL A 236 26.34 1.00 9.70
N VAL A 237 26.02 1.55 10.88
CA VAL A 237 25.34 0.79 11.93
C VAL A 237 23.95 0.56 11.37
N TYR A 238 23.80 -0.54 10.62
CA TYR A 238 22.56 -1.28 10.71
C TYR A 238 22.33 -1.46 12.20
N HIS A 239 21.29 -0.83 12.75
CA HIS A 239 20.68 -1.33 13.96
C HIS A 239 20.14 -2.74 13.62
N ARG A 240 21.03 -3.74 13.58
CA ARG A 240 20.70 -5.04 14.13
C ARG A 240 20.37 -4.74 15.57
N VAL A 241 19.08 -4.51 15.84
CA VAL A 241 18.54 -4.74 17.16
C VAL A 241 19.04 -6.12 17.54
N LYS A 242 19.97 -6.18 18.50
CA LYS A 242 20.57 -7.43 18.95
C LYS A 242 19.44 -8.29 19.52
N LYS A 243 18.86 -9.15 18.67
CA LYS A 243 17.82 -10.13 19.01
C LYS A 243 18.33 -11.13 20.07
N VAL A 244 19.65 -11.22 20.25
CA VAL A 244 20.32 -12.09 21.22
C VAL A 244 20.30 -11.53 22.66
N GLU A 245 20.39 -10.21 22.84
CA GLU A 245 20.57 -9.61 24.18
C GLU A 245 19.27 -9.57 25.00
N ARG A 246 18.11 -9.66 24.34
CA ARG A 246 16.80 -9.71 24.99
C ARG A 246 16.41 -11.14 25.43
N ARG A 247 16.94 -12.18 24.76
CA ARG A 247 16.72 -13.60 25.14
C ARG A 247 17.60 -14.01 26.32
N GLU A 248 18.83 -13.53 26.38
CA GLU A 248 19.75 -13.76 27.52
C GLU A 248 19.26 -13.06 28.79
N ARG A 249 18.70 -11.84 28.68
CA ARG A 249 18.09 -11.14 29.82
C ARG A 249 16.82 -11.84 30.34
N TRP A 250 16.05 -12.47 29.45
CA TRP A 250 14.86 -13.24 29.84
C TRP A 250 15.22 -14.57 30.53
N LEU A 251 16.30 -15.24 30.09
CA LEU A 251 16.79 -16.47 30.74
C LEU A 251 17.40 -16.18 32.13
N ALA A 252 18.11 -15.05 32.30
CA ALA A 252 18.68 -14.66 33.58
C ALA A 252 17.63 -14.25 34.63
N GLU A 253 16.48 -13.70 34.22
CA GLU A 253 15.38 -13.35 35.14
C GLU A 253 14.51 -14.57 35.53
N HIS A 254 14.48 -15.64 34.71
CA HIS A 254 13.68 -16.85 35.01
C HIS A 254 14.45 -17.98 35.69
N GLU A 255 15.79 -17.95 35.74
CA GLU A 255 16.59 -18.93 36.50
C GLU A 255 16.70 -18.58 38.01
N LEU A 256 16.31 -17.36 38.38
CA LEU A 256 16.26 -16.90 39.78
C LEU A 256 14.95 -17.26 40.50
N THR A 257 13.90 -17.67 39.78
CA THR A 257 12.59 -18.02 40.39
C THR A 257 12.38 -19.52 40.59
N THR A 258 13.26 -20.39 40.08
CA THR A 258 13.15 -21.85 40.24
C THR A 258 13.94 -22.43 41.42
N ASN A 259 14.72 -21.63 42.16
CA ASN A 259 15.58 -22.14 43.25
C ASN A 259 15.08 -21.82 44.69
N VAL A 260 13.80 -21.44 44.88
CA VAL A 260 13.25 -21.13 46.22
C VAL A 260 12.15 -22.11 46.68
N VAL A 261 11.86 -23.17 45.94
CA VAL A 261 10.89 -24.20 46.37
C VAL A 261 11.54 -25.57 46.42
N ASP A 262 12.50 -25.76 47.33
CA ASP A 262 12.82 -27.08 47.89
C ASP A 262 13.70 -26.93 49.14
N SER A 263 13.09 -26.52 50.26
CA SER A 263 13.65 -26.78 51.60
C SER A 263 12.63 -26.53 52.73
N GLN A 264 11.42 -27.08 52.63
CA GLN A 264 10.63 -27.40 53.83
C GLN A 264 9.76 -28.64 53.58
N GLY A 265 10.11 -29.77 54.20
CA GLY A 265 9.15 -30.83 54.50
C GLY A 265 9.58 -32.27 54.26
N LYS A 266 10.52 -32.80 55.06
CA LYS A 266 10.32 -33.97 55.96
C LYS A 266 11.63 -34.39 56.63
#